data_AF-A0A415X8A7-F1
#
_entry.id   AF-A0A415X8A7-F1
#
_cell.length_a   1.000
_cell.length_b   1.000
_cell.length_c   1.000
_cell.angle_alpha   90.00
_cell.angle_beta   90.00
_cell.angle_gamma   90.00
#
_symmetry.space_group_name_H-M   'P 1'
#
loop_
_entity.id
_entity.type
_entity.pdbx_description
1 polymer ?
#
loop_
_entity_poly.entity_id
_entity_poly.type
_entity_poly.pdbx_seq_one_letter_code
_entity_poly.pdbx_strand_id
1 'polypeptide(L)'
;MYEFTEDCMIHIEEIDNEHRRLFQMINEAIDLAAHTEDVTTIADSLLPRLKEYAATHFAHEEAYMESINDPELPLQRKEHTAFTEKMNTFVLDTSSPEAARTSLNDLLTYLVRWLYHHILSSDIMIGKMCQKPEPTEDPFAFTDKYKTGIELVDNEHKQLFAIIREVNDLIHEELLHDKYDEIMRLLAELRQYTEFHFSDEEALMEQISYPGFEAQKRAHSAFVERLVEIDLSELDAMDDNQQEYLINLIDFLLAWLSNHILGSDKKIGDYIRTQHLSATDI
;
A
#
# COMPACT_ATOMS: atom_id res chain seq x y z
N MET A 1 -4.08 5.65 -19.91
CA MET A 1 -3.17 4.50 -19.88
C MET A 1 -2.55 4.49 -18.50
N TYR A 2 -2.46 3.34 -17.86
CA TYR A 2 -1.91 3.22 -16.51
C TYR A 2 -0.40 3.06 -16.61
N GLU A 3 0.37 3.72 -15.76
CA GLU A 3 1.82 3.78 -15.90
C GLU A 3 2.51 3.25 -14.65
N PHE A 4 3.56 2.47 -14.84
CA PHE A 4 4.51 2.15 -13.80
C PHE A 4 5.39 3.37 -13.56
N THR A 5 5.14 4.06 -12.45
CA THR A 5 5.79 5.32 -12.09
C THR A 5 6.83 5.09 -10.98
N GLU A 6 7.60 6.13 -10.64
CA GLU A 6 8.66 6.03 -9.63
C GLU A 6 8.15 5.57 -8.26
N ASP A 7 6.90 5.91 -7.90
CA ASP A 7 6.21 5.45 -6.69
C ASP A 7 5.95 3.94 -6.65
N CYS A 8 5.93 3.27 -7.80
CA CYS A 8 5.78 1.82 -7.89
C CYS A 8 7.12 1.06 -7.82
N MET A 9 8.26 1.77 -7.79
CA MET A 9 9.57 1.11 -7.75
C MET A 9 9.93 0.64 -6.35
N ILE A 10 10.30 -0.63 -6.26
CA ILE A 10 10.77 -1.27 -5.04
C ILE A 10 12.30 -1.46 -5.05
N HIS A 11 12.95 -1.08 -6.17
CA HIS A 11 14.41 -1.15 -6.38
C HIS A 11 14.98 -2.57 -6.36
N ILE A 12 14.15 -3.55 -6.73
CA ILE A 12 14.55 -4.92 -7.03
C ILE A 12 14.36 -5.10 -8.53
N GLU A 13 15.46 -5.04 -9.29
CA GLU A 13 15.42 -4.90 -10.77
C GLU A 13 14.52 -5.94 -11.45
N GLU A 14 14.60 -7.20 -11.01
CA GLU A 14 13.78 -8.29 -11.55
C GLU A 14 12.28 -8.01 -11.33
N ILE A 15 11.87 -7.73 -10.09
CA ILE A 15 10.47 -7.51 -9.71
C ILE A 15 9.93 -6.20 -10.32
N ASP A 16 10.71 -5.12 -10.33
CA ASP A 16 10.33 -3.86 -10.99
C ASP A 16 10.09 -4.06 -12.49
N ASN A 17 10.88 -4.91 -13.16
CA ASN A 17 10.66 -5.25 -14.56
C ASN A 17 9.39 -6.07 -14.77
N GLU A 18 9.05 -6.94 -13.83
CA GLU A 18 7.80 -7.72 -13.86
C GLU A 18 6.57 -6.84 -13.64
N HIS A 19 6.63 -5.91 -12.68
CA HIS A 19 5.59 -4.88 -12.49
C HIS A 19 5.37 -4.09 -13.78
N ARG A 20 6.43 -3.57 -14.40
CA ARG A 20 6.33 -2.87 -15.69
C ARG A 20 5.65 -3.73 -16.74
N ARG A 21 5.95 -5.03 -16.79
CA ARG A 21 5.35 -5.94 -17.76
C ARG A 21 3.88 -6.23 -17.47
N LEU A 22 3.48 -6.35 -16.20
CA LEU A 22 2.07 -6.47 -15.79
C LEU A 22 1.26 -5.26 -16.23
N PHE A 23 1.75 -4.03 -15.96
CA PHE A 23 1.14 -2.80 -16.45
C PHE A 23 1.00 -2.78 -17.97
N GLN A 24 2.05 -3.18 -18.70
CA GLN A 24 1.99 -3.27 -20.16
C GLN A 24 0.91 -4.24 -20.63
N MET A 25 0.84 -5.45 -20.06
CA MET A 25 -0.15 -6.45 -20.44
C MET A 25 -1.59 -5.97 -20.19
N ILE A 26 -1.83 -5.27 -19.09
CA ILE A 26 -3.15 -4.71 -18.77
C ILE A 26 -3.49 -3.56 -19.73
N ASN A 27 -2.54 -2.68 -20.06
CA ASN A 27 -2.78 -1.61 -21.03
C ASN A 27 -3.01 -2.13 -22.45
N GLU A 28 -2.25 -3.13 -22.88
CA GLU A 28 -2.46 -3.84 -24.16
C GLU A 28 -3.89 -4.38 -24.22
N ALA A 29 -4.39 -4.96 -23.13
CA ALA A 29 -5.75 -5.47 -23.05
C ALA A 29 -6.82 -4.39 -23.13
N ILE A 30 -6.65 -3.29 -22.40
CA ILE A 30 -7.55 -2.13 -22.42
C ILE A 30 -7.63 -1.55 -23.83
N ASP A 31 -6.48 -1.37 -24.48
CA ASP A 31 -6.42 -0.83 -25.85
C ASP A 31 -7.10 -1.77 -26.85
N LEU A 32 -6.83 -3.07 -26.78
CA LEU A 32 -7.51 -4.07 -27.64
C LEU A 32 -9.02 -4.08 -27.40
N ALA A 33 -9.47 -4.03 -26.14
CA ALA A 33 -10.89 -4.02 -25.79
C ALA A 33 -11.62 -2.77 -26.33
N ALA A 34 -10.93 -1.64 -26.43
CA ALA A 34 -11.48 -0.41 -27.00
C ALA A 34 -11.71 -0.48 -28.52
N HIS A 35 -10.95 -1.32 -29.23
CA HIS A 35 -10.93 -1.34 -30.71
C HIS A 35 -11.54 -2.60 -31.35
N THR A 36 -11.90 -3.63 -30.57
CA THR A 36 -12.60 -4.82 -31.08
C THR A 36 -14.11 -4.75 -30.85
N GLU A 37 -14.92 -5.41 -31.68
CA GLU A 37 -16.33 -5.70 -31.37
C GLU A 37 -16.49 -7.02 -30.59
N ASP A 38 -15.59 -7.98 -30.82
CA ASP A 38 -15.56 -9.28 -30.14
C ASP A 38 -14.47 -9.30 -29.06
N VAL A 39 -14.89 -9.08 -27.82
CA VAL A 39 -14.02 -9.10 -26.63
C VAL A 39 -13.76 -10.51 -26.10
N THR A 40 -14.52 -11.51 -26.57
CA THR A 40 -14.40 -12.91 -26.13
C THR A 40 -13.03 -13.47 -26.49
N THR A 41 -12.58 -13.20 -27.72
CA THR A 41 -11.24 -13.60 -28.19
C THR A 41 -10.11 -12.93 -27.39
N ILE A 42 -10.32 -11.70 -26.89
CA ILE A 42 -9.36 -11.04 -26.01
C ILE A 42 -9.30 -11.77 -24.68
N ALA A 43 -10.45 -12.03 -24.04
CA ALA A 43 -10.50 -12.73 -22.77
C ALA A 43 -9.84 -14.13 -22.85
N ASP A 44 -10.14 -14.89 -23.91
CA ASP A 44 -9.60 -16.24 -24.10
C ASP A 44 -8.08 -16.27 -24.29
N SER A 45 -7.50 -15.22 -24.91
CA SER A 45 -6.07 -15.16 -25.19
C SER A 45 -5.27 -14.45 -24.09
N LEU A 46 -5.83 -13.41 -23.49
CA LEU A 46 -5.17 -12.57 -22.49
C LEU A 46 -5.18 -13.23 -21.11
N LEU A 47 -6.32 -13.76 -20.67
CA LEU A 47 -6.47 -14.24 -19.29
C LEU A 47 -5.51 -15.36 -18.94
N PRO A 48 -5.29 -16.38 -19.80
CA PRO A 48 -4.28 -17.41 -19.51
C PRO A 48 -2.88 -16.82 -19.38
N ARG A 49 -2.51 -15.89 -20.27
CA ARG A 49 -1.20 -15.25 -20.26
C ARG A 49 -0.98 -14.40 -19.01
N LEU A 50 -1.98 -13.63 -18.60
CA LEU A 50 -1.92 -12.80 -17.40
C LEU A 50 -1.82 -13.66 -16.14
N LYS A 51 -2.60 -14.75 -16.06
CA LYS A 51 -2.54 -15.71 -14.94
C LYS A 51 -1.15 -16.35 -14.82
N GLU A 52 -0.61 -16.83 -15.94
CA GLU A 52 0.71 -17.46 -15.96
C GLU A 52 1.81 -16.48 -15.57
N TYR A 53 1.74 -15.25 -16.09
CA TYR A 53 2.73 -14.22 -15.77
C TYR A 53 2.63 -13.78 -14.31
N ALA A 54 1.43 -13.52 -13.79
CA ALA A 54 1.21 -13.18 -12.38
C ALA A 54 1.70 -14.29 -11.44
N ALA A 55 1.41 -15.56 -11.75
CA ALA A 55 1.89 -16.69 -10.96
C ALA A 55 3.42 -16.81 -10.96
N THR A 56 4.08 -16.50 -12.08
CA THR A 56 5.54 -16.48 -12.17
C THR A 56 6.12 -15.36 -11.33
N HIS A 57 5.56 -14.16 -11.47
CA HIS A 57 5.95 -12.98 -10.72
C HIS A 57 5.81 -13.18 -9.20
N PHE A 58 4.65 -13.67 -8.73
CA PHE A 58 4.44 -13.99 -7.32
C PHE A 58 5.45 -15.01 -6.80
N ALA A 59 5.80 -16.02 -7.60
CA ALA A 59 6.80 -17.01 -7.21
C ALA A 59 8.20 -16.39 -7.05
N HIS A 60 8.58 -15.45 -7.91
CA HIS A 60 9.87 -14.74 -7.79
C HIS A 60 9.90 -13.81 -6.58
N GLU A 61 8.83 -13.06 -6.37
CA GLU A 61 8.72 -12.15 -5.24
C GLU A 61 8.71 -12.91 -3.91
N GLU A 62 7.89 -13.95 -3.77
CA GLU A 62 7.83 -14.76 -2.56
C GLU A 62 9.18 -15.44 -2.27
N ALA A 63 9.89 -15.89 -3.32
CA ALA A 63 11.23 -16.46 -3.17
C ALA A 63 12.25 -15.41 -2.70
N TYR A 64 12.14 -14.16 -3.19
CA TYR A 64 12.97 -13.06 -2.73
C TYR A 64 12.68 -12.73 -1.25
N MET A 65 11.42 -12.56 -0.88
CA MET A 65 10.99 -12.31 0.49
C MET A 65 11.43 -13.43 1.44
N GLU A 66 11.31 -14.70 1.03
CA GLU A 66 11.80 -15.85 1.79
C GLU A 66 13.32 -15.79 1.99
N SER A 67 14.08 -15.37 0.96
CA SER A 67 15.54 -15.27 1.03
C SER A 67 16.04 -14.23 2.06
N ILE A 68 15.25 -13.19 2.32
CA ILE A 68 15.57 -12.13 3.29
C ILE A 68 14.87 -12.33 4.65
N ASN A 69 14.05 -13.38 4.79
CA ASN A 69 13.18 -13.61 5.94
C ASN A 69 12.26 -12.41 6.21
N ASP A 70 11.59 -11.94 5.16
CA ASP A 70 10.66 -10.83 5.26
C ASP A 70 9.44 -11.22 6.13
N PRO A 71 9.13 -10.46 7.20
CA PRO A 71 8.02 -10.78 8.09
C PRO A 71 6.63 -10.68 7.42
N GLU A 72 6.50 -9.93 6.32
CA GLU A 72 5.21 -9.77 5.63
C GLU A 72 4.92 -10.91 4.64
N LEU A 73 5.85 -11.84 4.42
CA LEU A 73 5.66 -12.97 3.48
C LEU A 73 4.36 -13.77 3.71
N PRO A 74 3.95 -14.11 4.94
CA PRO A 74 2.70 -14.85 5.16
C PRO A 74 1.46 -14.08 4.67
N LEU A 75 1.45 -12.76 4.86
CA LEU A 75 0.39 -11.88 4.41
C LEU A 75 0.42 -11.75 2.89
N GLN A 76 1.59 -11.51 2.29
CA GLN A 76 1.76 -11.40 0.84
C GLN A 76 1.19 -12.64 0.12
N ARG A 77 1.51 -13.84 0.63
CA ARG A 77 0.95 -15.11 0.15
C ARG A 77 -0.58 -15.17 0.23
N LYS A 78 -1.18 -14.61 1.27
CA LYS A 78 -2.65 -14.52 1.42
C LYS A 78 -3.24 -13.63 0.33
N GLU A 79 -2.64 -12.48 0.06
CA GLU A 79 -3.07 -11.55 -1.00
C GLU A 79 -2.93 -12.17 -2.40
N HIS A 80 -1.78 -12.80 -2.69
CA HIS A 80 -1.54 -13.52 -3.95
C HIS A 80 -2.52 -14.68 -4.17
N THR A 81 -2.84 -15.42 -3.11
CA THR A 81 -3.82 -16.52 -3.16
C THR A 81 -5.20 -15.97 -3.49
N ALA A 82 -5.64 -14.90 -2.81
CA ALA A 82 -6.93 -14.26 -3.06
C ALA A 82 -7.05 -13.72 -4.49
N PHE A 83 -5.98 -13.09 -5.02
CA PHE A 83 -5.92 -12.66 -6.41
C PHE A 83 -6.04 -13.84 -7.37
N THR A 84 -5.28 -14.91 -7.14
CA THR A 84 -5.28 -16.10 -7.97
C THR A 84 -6.66 -16.76 -8.00
N GLU A 85 -7.33 -16.86 -6.85
CA GLU A 85 -8.70 -17.36 -6.75
C GLU A 85 -9.70 -16.48 -7.49
N LYS A 86 -9.61 -15.16 -7.35
CA LYS A 86 -10.44 -14.21 -8.09
C LYS A 86 -10.27 -14.36 -9.59
N MET A 87 -9.04 -14.51 -10.06
CA MET A 87 -8.73 -14.72 -11.48
C MET A 87 -9.21 -16.09 -11.98
N ASN A 88 -9.14 -17.12 -11.15
CA ASN A 88 -9.59 -18.47 -11.52
C ASN A 88 -11.12 -18.63 -11.52
N THR A 89 -11.82 -17.87 -10.71
CA THR A 89 -13.29 -17.88 -10.64
C THR A 89 -13.95 -16.93 -11.64
N PHE A 90 -13.20 -16.01 -12.23
CA PHE A 90 -13.72 -15.11 -13.25
C PHE A 90 -14.21 -15.89 -14.49
N VAL A 91 -15.46 -15.63 -14.87
CA VAL A 91 -16.07 -16.11 -16.11
C VAL A 91 -16.65 -14.92 -16.83
N LEU A 92 -16.31 -14.77 -18.12
CA LEU A 92 -16.83 -13.70 -18.95
C LEU A 92 -18.34 -13.85 -19.14
N ASP A 93 -19.09 -12.76 -18.97
CA ASP A 93 -20.53 -12.76 -19.26
C ASP A 93 -20.79 -12.70 -20.77
N THR A 94 -20.96 -13.86 -21.40
CA THR A 94 -21.24 -13.95 -22.84
C THR A 94 -22.74 -13.91 -23.18
N SER A 95 -23.60 -13.43 -22.29
CA SER A 95 -25.06 -13.35 -22.54
C SER A 95 -25.41 -12.38 -23.67
N SER A 96 -24.60 -11.34 -23.88
CA SER A 96 -24.67 -10.42 -25.01
C SER A 96 -23.29 -9.76 -25.24
N PRO A 97 -23.02 -9.19 -26.42
CA PRO A 97 -21.77 -8.45 -26.66
C PRO A 97 -21.53 -7.30 -25.68
N GLU A 98 -22.59 -6.61 -25.26
CA GLU A 98 -22.50 -5.51 -24.31
C GLU A 98 -22.18 -6.00 -22.89
N ALA A 99 -22.80 -7.12 -22.49
CA ALA A 99 -22.51 -7.76 -21.20
C ALA A 99 -21.07 -8.28 -21.15
N ALA A 100 -20.57 -8.85 -22.25
CA ALA A 100 -19.19 -9.33 -22.35
C ALA A 100 -18.20 -8.18 -22.21
N ARG A 101 -18.45 -7.06 -22.89
CA ARG A 101 -17.62 -5.85 -22.79
C ARG A 101 -17.61 -5.28 -21.37
N THR A 102 -18.79 -5.16 -20.76
CA THR A 102 -18.92 -4.67 -19.38
C THR A 102 -18.15 -5.57 -18.41
N SER A 103 -18.37 -6.88 -18.50
CA SER A 103 -17.69 -7.89 -17.66
C SER A 103 -16.16 -7.85 -17.82
N LEU A 104 -15.65 -7.69 -19.05
CA LEU A 104 -14.21 -7.54 -19.28
C LEU A 104 -13.67 -6.22 -18.71
N ASN A 105 -14.37 -5.11 -18.89
CA ASN A 105 -13.97 -3.81 -18.35
C ASN A 105 -13.94 -3.80 -16.82
N ASP A 106 -14.90 -4.46 -16.17
CA ASP A 106 -14.92 -4.61 -14.71
C ASP A 106 -13.69 -5.41 -14.24
N LEU A 107 -13.32 -6.47 -14.96
CA LEU A 107 -12.10 -7.21 -14.66
C LEU A 107 -10.84 -6.37 -14.85
N LEU A 108 -10.72 -5.65 -15.97
CA LEU A 108 -9.55 -4.80 -16.23
C LEU A 108 -9.43 -3.69 -15.17
N THR A 109 -10.56 -3.11 -14.75
CA THR A 109 -10.61 -2.14 -13.65
C THR A 109 -10.14 -2.76 -12.34
N TYR A 110 -10.61 -3.97 -12.02
CA TYR A 110 -10.14 -4.73 -10.86
C TYR A 110 -8.63 -4.99 -10.92
N LEU A 111 -8.11 -5.46 -12.06
CA LEU A 111 -6.68 -5.77 -12.24
C LEU A 111 -5.78 -4.56 -12.01
N VAL A 112 -6.15 -3.42 -12.58
CA VAL A 112 -5.40 -2.16 -12.38
C VAL A 112 -5.43 -1.74 -10.92
N ARG A 113 -6.62 -1.76 -10.31
CA ARG A 113 -6.78 -1.32 -8.92
C ARG A 113 -6.01 -2.23 -7.97
N TRP A 114 -6.12 -3.54 -8.17
CA TRP A 114 -5.38 -4.53 -7.39
C TRP A 114 -3.87 -4.34 -7.55
N LEU A 115 -3.37 -4.18 -8.78
CA LEU A 115 -1.93 -4.02 -9.04
C LEU A 115 -1.36 -2.75 -8.38
N TYR A 116 -2.02 -1.60 -8.52
CA TYR A 116 -1.58 -0.38 -7.84
C TYR A 116 -1.66 -0.52 -6.33
N HIS A 117 -2.77 -1.04 -5.81
CA HIS A 117 -2.95 -1.21 -4.38
C HIS A 117 -1.84 -2.08 -3.80
N HIS A 118 -1.67 -3.29 -4.35
CA HIS A 118 -0.70 -4.26 -3.87
C HIS A 118 0.73 -3.74 -3.90
N ILE A 119 1.15 -3.12 -5.01
CA ILE A 119 2.48 -2.51 -5.08
C ILE A 119 2.64 -1.42 -4.02
N LEU A 120 1.70 -0.48 -3.93
CA LEU A 120 1.83 0.73 -3.11
C LEU A 120 1.55 0.51 -1.61
N SER A 121 0.85 -0.56 -1.23
CA SER A 121 0.56 -0.89 0.16
C SER A 121 1.36 -2.07 0.69
N SER A 122 1.88 -2.94 -0.19
CA SER A 122 2.62 -4.14 0.20
C SER A 122 4.03 -4.19 -0.40
N ASP A 123 4.18 -4.27 -1.73
CA ASP A 123 5.47 -4.60 -2.35
C ASP A 123 6.55 -3.55 -2.07
N ILE A 124 6.16 -2.27 -1.96
CA ILE A 124 7.09 -1.21 -1.58
C ILE A 124 7.71 -1.43 -0.19
N MET A 125 7.15 -2.29 0.66
CA MET A 125 7.65 -2.60 2.00
C MET A 125 8.59 -3.79 2.02
N ILE A 126 8.74 -4.52 0.91
CA ILE A 126 9.66 -5.66 0.79
C ILE A 126 11.08 -5.25 1.20
N GLY A 127 11.61 -5.93 2.22
CA GLY A 127 12.93 -5.71 2.80
C GLY A 127 13.09 -4.44 3.65
N LYS A 128 12.08 -3.58 3.75
CA LYS A 128 12.12 -2.39 4.61
C LYS A 128 11.95 -2.73 6.08
N MET A 129 11.22 -3.79 6.41
CA MET A 129 11.04 -4.25 7.79
C MET A 129 12.24 -5.05 8.33
N CYS A 130 13.11 -5.55 7.45
CA CYS A 130 14.34 -6.25 7.85
C CYS A 130 15.43 -5.28 8.36
N GLN A 131 15.26 -3.97 8.17
CA GLN A 131 16.23 -2.95 8.59
C GLN A 131 16.07 -2.69 10.10
N LYS A 132 17.02 -3.20 10.89
CA LYS A 132 17.02 -2.91 12.33
C LYS A 132 17.40 -1.44 12.57
N PRO A 133 16.66 -0.69 13.39
CA PRO A 133 17.08 0.65 13.79
C PRO A 133 18.45 0.57 14.48
N GLU A 134 19.24 1.63 14.31
CA GLU A 134 20.49 1.80 15.04
C GLU A 134 20.21 1.67 16.55
N PRO A 135 21.02 0.91 17.31
CA PRO A 135 20.69 0.47 18.68
C PRO A 135 20.56 1.59 19.72
N THR A 136 20.70 2.86 19.32
CA THR A 136 20.63 4.04 20.20
C THR A 136 19.44 4.95 19.94
N GLU A 137 18.61 4.69 18.92
CA GLU A 137 17.43 5.51 18.61
C GLU A 137 16.14 4.79 19.01
N ASP A 138 15.25 5.51 19.68
CA ASP A 138 13.88 5.07 19.93
C ASP A 138 13.12 5.10 18.59
N PRO A 139 12.71 3.93 18.04
CA PRO A 139 12.12 3.87 16.70
C PRO A 139 10.74 4.54 16.63
N PHE A 140 10.06 4.70 17.76
CA PHE A 140 8.75 5.36 17.85
C PHE A 140 8.86 6.87 18.07
N ALA A 141 10.07 7.44 18.08
CA ALA A 141 10.26 8.87 18.34
C ALA A 141 10.30 9.69 17.05
N PHE A 142 9.43 10.70 16.97
CA PHE A 142 9.58 11.75 15.96
C PHE A 142 10.84 12.57 16.25
N THR A 143 11.86 12.42 15.41
CA THR A 143 13.15 13.11 15.49
C THR A 143 13.34 14.06 14.30
N ASP A 144 14.42 14.84 14.33
CA ASP A 144 14.74 15.81 13.27
C ASP A 144 14.84 15.18 11.87
N LYS A 145 15.11 13.87 11.76
CA LYS A 145 15.17 13.15 10.48
C LYS A 145 13.83 13.19 9.73
N TYR A 146 12.71 13.19 10.46
CA TYR A 146 11.36 13.18 9.91
C TYR A 146 10.78 14.57 9.62
N LYS A 147 11.48 15.65 9.98
CA LYS A 147 10.98 17.01 9.72
C LYS A 147 10.90 17.29 8.22
N THR A 148 9.73 17.70 7.78
CA THR A 148 9.45 18.21 6.43
C THR A 148 9.80 19.70 6.33
N GLY A 149 9.68 20.42 7.46
CA GLY A 149 9.77 21.87 7.54
C GLY A 149 8.44 22.57 7.34
N ILE A 150 7.33 21.83 7.29
CA ILE A 150 5.95 22.32 7.22
C ILE A 150 5.33 22.07 8.61
N GLU A 151 5.01 23.14 9.35
CA GLU A 151 4.59 23.02 10.76
C GLU A 151 3.33 22.18 10.95
N LEU A 152 2.35 22.31 10.04
CA LEU A 152 1.12 21.53 10.04
C LEU A 152 1.43 20.02 9.97
N VAL A 153 2.10 19.60 8.90
CA VAL A 153 2.50 18.21 8.61
C VAL A 153 3.40 17.65 9.73
N ASP A 154 4.40 18.42 10.19
CA ASP A 154 5.31 17.99 11.26
C ASP A 154 4.60 17.78 12.61
N ASN A 155 3.49 18.49 12.87
CA ASN A 155 2.70 18.30 14.08
C ASN A 155 1.79 17.06 13.98
N GLU A 156 1.23 16.80 12.81
CA GLU A 156 0.44 15.59 12.55
C GLU A 156 1.30 14.33 12.60
N HIS A 157 2.51 14.36 12.02
CA HIS A 157 3.46 13.26 12.15
C HIS A 157 3.77 12.94 13.62
N LYS A 158 4.02 13.94 14.46
CA LYS A 158 4.26 13.71 15.90
C LYS A 158 3.09 12.98 16.56
N GLN A 159 1.85 13.33 16.20
CA GLN A 159 0.67 12.67 16.73
C GLN A 159 0.55 11.23 16.21
N LEU A 160 0.82 10.96 14.93
CA LEU A 160 0.86 9.59 14.39
C LEU A 160 1.90 8.73 15.13
N PHE A 161 3.13 9.23 15.31
CA PHE A 161 4.16 8.54 16.10
C PHE A 161 3.73 8.30 17.55
N ALA A 162 3.01 9.25 18.16
CA ALA A 162 2.51 9.11 19.53
C ALA A 162 1.43 8.02 19.64
N ILE A 163 0.47 7.96 18.70
CA ILE A 163 -0.56 6.92 18.67
C ILE A 163 0.08 5.54 18.46
N ILE A 164 0.99 5.40 17.49
CA ILE A 164 1.70 4.13 17.23
C ILE A 164 2.48 3.68 18.47
N ARG A 165 3.14 4.61 19.17
CA ARG A 165 3.81 4.31 20.44
C ARG A 165 2.84 3.80 21.50
N GLU A 166 1.70 4.45 21.66
CA GLU A 166 0.70 4.05 22.67
C GLU A 166 0.18 2.64 22.40
N VAL A 167 -0.07 2.30 21.13
CA VAL A 167 -0.42 0.93 20.74
C VAL A 167 0.71 -0.05 21.07
N ASN A 168 1.96 0.30 20.72
CA ASN A 168 3.12 -0.55 21.01
C ASN A 168 3.29 -0.81 22.52
N ASP A 169 3.19 0.24 23.34
CA ASP A 169 3.35 0.13 24.78
C ASP A 169 2.28 -0.81 25.35
N LEU A 170 1.03 -0.66 24.91
CA LEU A 170 -0.10 -1.50 25.34
C LEU A 170 0.03 -2.96 24.89
N ILE A 171 0.58 -3.22 23.70
CA ILE A 171 0.90 -4.58 23.23
C ILE A 171 1.86 -5.25 24.22
N HIS A 172 2.88 -4.53 24.71
CA HIS A 172 3.92 -5.05 25.58
C HIS A 172 3.55 -5.07 27.07
N GLU A 173 2.36 -4.63 27.45
CA GLU A 173 1.87 -4.75 28.82
C GLU A 173 1.38 -6.19 29.14
N GLU A 174 1.95 -6.79 30.18
CA GLU A 174 1.68 -8.19 30.57
C GLU A 174 0.35 -8.41 31.34
N LEU A 175 -0.36 -7.36 31.78
CA LEU A 175 -1.34 -7.46 32.89
C LEU A 175 -2.73 -6.85 32.68
N LEU A 176 -3.19 -6.67 31.45
CA LEU A 176 -4.51 -6.07 31.18
C LEU A 176 -5.49 -7.09 30.58
N HIS A 177 -6.54 -7.43 31.33
CA HIS A 177 -7.63 -8.33 30.90
C HIS A 177 -8.43 -7.77 29.71
N ASP A 178 -8.41 -6.45 29.50
CA ASP A 178 -9.17 -5.74 28.45
C ASP A 178 -8.23 -4.98 27.47
N LYS A 179 -6.94 -5.34 27.39
CA LYS A 179 -5.98 -4.60 26.53
C LYS A 179 -6.35 -4.59 25.07
N TYR A 180 -7.00 -5.64 24.59
CA TYR A 180 -7.36 -5.77 23.18
C TYR A 180 -8.41 -4.75 22.77
N ASP A 181 -9.45 -4.51 23.58
CA ASP A 181 -10.45 -3.47 23.30
C ASP A 181 -9.81 -2.09 23.20
N GLU A 182 -8.80 -1.82 24.03
CA GLU A 182 -8.07 -0.56 24.01
C GLU A 182 -7.10 -0.45 22.82
N ILE A 183 -6.41 -1.54 22.46
CA ILE A 183 -5.61 -1.62 21.22
C ILE A 183 -6.51 -1.37 20.01
N MET A 184 -7.71 -1.96 19.98
CA MET A 184 -8.70 -1.76 18.93
C MET A 184 -9.15 -0.31 18.83
N ARG A 185 -9.41 0.33 19.98
CA ARG A 185 -9.76 1.75 20.03
C ARG A 185 -8.62 2.62 19.46
N LEU A 186 -7.38 2.33 19.83
CA LEU A 186 -6.21 3.08 19.37
C LEU A 186 -5.89 2.84 17.88
N LEU A 187 -6.10 1.63 17.35
CA LEU A 187 -5.96 1.35 15.92
C LEU A 187 -7.04 2.07 15.10
N ALA A 188 -8.27 2.14 15.61
CA ALA A 188 -9.32 2.95 15.00
C ALA A 188 -8.98 4.45 15.04
N GLU A 189 -8.42 4.94 16.14
CA GLU A 189 -7.91 6.31 16.28
C GLU A 189 -6.77 6.58 15.28
N LEU A 190 -5.81 5.67 15.16
CA LEU A 190 -4.69 5.76 14.21
C LEU A 190 -5.21 5.87 12.78
N ARG A 191 -6.17 5.01 12.40
CA ARG A 191 -6.77 5.05 11.06
C ARG A 191 -7.46 6.40 10.81
N GLN A 192 -8.31 6.85 11.74
CA GLN A 192 -9.02 8.12 11.59
C GLN A 192 -8.04 9.29 11.47
N TYR A 193 -6.98 9.29 12.28
CA TYR A 193 -5.97 10.34 12.26
C TYR A 193 -5.10 10.30 11.00
N THR A 194 -4.83 9.11 10.47
CA THR A 194 -4.15 8.92 9.18
C THR A 194 -4.98 9.48 8.02
N GLU A 195 -6.28 9.17 7.96
CA GLU A 195 -7.19 9.72 6.95
C GLU A 195 -7.27 11.26 7.03
N PHE A 196 -7.30 11.81 8.26
CA PHE A 196 -7.27 13.25 8.50
C PHE A 196 -5.96 13.89 7.99
N HIS A 197 -4.82 13.35 8.41
CA HIS A 197 -3.50 13.83 8.02
C HIS A 197 -3.32 13.83 6.49
N PHE A 198 -3.65 12.73 5.82
CA PHE A 198 -3.57 12.67 4.36
C PHE A 198 -4.49 13.66 3.67
N SER A 199 -5.69 13.93 4.23
CA SER A 199 -6.58 14.96 3.68
C SER A 199 -5.96 16.36 3.76
N ASP A 200 -5.31 16.70 4.88
CA ASP A 200 -4.66 18.00 5.05
C ASP A 200 -3.42 18.13 4.16
N GLU A 201 -2.60 17.08 4.03
CA GLU A 201 -1.45 17.05 3.13
C GLU A 201 -1.87 17.09 1.65
N GLU A 202 -2.93 16.37 1.26
CA GLU A 202 -3.48 16.43 -0.10
C GLU A 202 -4.01 17.81 -0.45
N ALA A 203 -4.73 18.46 0.46
CA ALA A 203 -5.21 19.83 0.27
C ALA A 203 -4.04 20.82 0.10
N LEU A 204 -2.98 20.66 0.91
CA LEU A 204 -1.75 21.43 0.77
C LEU A 204 -1.08 21.20 -0.59
N MET A 205 -0.90 19.94 -1.00
CA MET A 205 -0.29 19.56 -2.28
C MET A 205 -1.07 20.14 -3.46
N GLU A 206 -2.40 20.09 -3.42
CA GLU A 206 -3.28 20.66 -4.44
C GLU A 206 -3.14 22.19 -4.50
N GLN A 207 -3.17 22.87 -3.33
CA GLN A 207 -3.02 24.33 -3.23
C GLN A 207 -1.71 24.84 -3.84
N ILE A 208 -0.60 24.13 -3.61
CA ILE A 208 0.71 24.52 -4.14
C ILE A 208 0.99 23.95 -5.53
N SER A 209 0.02 23.25 -6.13
CA SER A 209 0.16 22.54 -7.42
C SER A 209 1.40 21.63 -7.44
N TYR A 210 1.58 20.85 -6.37
CA TYR A 210 2.72 19.97 -6.20
C TYR A 210 2.73 18.90 -7.31
N PRO A 211 3.82 18.77 -8.10
CA PRO A 211 3.87 17.83 -9.22
C PRO A 211 3.70 16.36 -8.83
N GLY A 212 4.03 15.99 -7.59
CA GLY A 212 3.91 14.62 -7.08
C GLY A 212 2.54 14.26 -6.51
N PHE A 213 1.56 15.17 -6.53
CA PHE A 213 0.26 15.02 -5.88
C PHE A 213 -0.45 13.69 -6.21
N GLU A 214 -0.62 13.40 -7.50
CA GLU A 214 -1.36 12.20 -7.93
C GLU A 214 -0.68 10.90 -7.50
N ALA A 215 0.66 10.86 -7.46
CA ALA A 215 1.40 9.68 -7.02
C ALA A 215 1.26 9.48 -5.51
N GLN A 216 1.46 10.54 -4.74
CA GLN A 216 1.37 10.48 -3.29
C GLN A 216 -0.05 10.16 -2.81
N LYS A 217 -1.08 10.75 -3.45
CA LYS A 217 -2.48 10.43 -3.21
C LYS A 217 -2.84 8.95 -3.45
N ARG A 218 -2.25 8.31 -4.48
CA ARG A 218 -2.42 6.86 -4.69
C ARG A 218 -1.80 6.05 -3.55
N ALA A 219 -0.61 6.44 -3.08
CA ALA A 219 0.03 5.79 -1.94
C ALA A 219 -0.80 5.95 -0.66
N HIS A 220 -1.35 7.14 -0.39
CA HIS A 220 -2.27 7.40 0.72
C HIS A 220 -3.50 6.49 0.64
N SER A 221 -4.14 6.45 -0.53
CA SER A 221 -5.33 5.63 -0.76
C SER A 221 -5.04 4.14 -0.55
N ALA A 222 -3.90 3.65 -1.06
CA ALA A 222 -3.49 2.26 -0.89
C ALA A 222 -3.21 1.92 0.59
N PHE A 223 -2.58 2.82 1.34
CA PHE A 223 -2.35 2.62 2.76
C PHE A 223 -3.65 2.62 3.57
N VAL A 224 -4.59 3.53 3.28
CA VAL A 224 -5.90 3.54 3.94
C VAL A 224 -6.69 2.27 3.63
N GLU A 225 -6.69 1.81 2.37
CA GLU A 225 -7.33 0.54 2.00
C GLU A 225 -6.71 -0.64 2.76
N ARG A 226 -5.37 -0.71 2.84
CA ARG A 226 -4.65 -1.69 3.66
C ARG A 226 -5.07 -1.64 5.12
N LEU A 227 -5.22 -0.45 5.71
CA LEU A 227 -5.71 -0.30 7.09
C LEU A 227 -7.14 -0.82 7.28
N VAL A 228 -7.99 -0.75 6.25
CA VAL A 228 -9.36 -1.31 6.28
C VAL A 228 -9.36 -2.83 6.19
N GLU A 229 -8.40 -3.41 5.45
CA GLU A 229 -8.25 -4.85 5.29
C GLU A 229 -7.67 -5.56 6.52
N ILE A 230 -7.12 -4.81 7.48
CA ILE A 230 -6.77 -5.32 8.79
C ILE A 230 -8.07 -5.72 9.50
N ASP A 231 -8.50 -6.96 9.26
CA ASP A 231 -9.66 -7.55 9.93
C ASP A 231 -9.26 -8.06 11.31
N LEU A 232 -9.47 -7.18 12.28
CA LEU A 232 -9.17 -7.46 13.67
C LEU A 232 -10.30 -8.24 14.36
N SER A 233 -11.41 -8.53 13.66
CA SER A 233 -12.49 -9.38 14.19
C SER A 233 -12.12 -10.85 14.23
N GLU A 234 -11.09 -11.26 13.48
CA GLU A 234 -10.50 -12.60 13.54
C GLU A 234 -9.52 -12.76 14.71
N LEU A 235 -9.12 -11.67 15.39
CA LEU A 235 -8.18 -11.75 16.51
C LEU A 235 -8.70 -12.66 17.62
N ASP A 236 -9.98 -12.57 17.98
CA ASP A 236 -10.61 -13.43 19.00
C ASP A 236 -10.55 -14.93 18.65
N ALA A 237 -10.37 -15.28 17.38
CA ALA A 237 -10.21 -16.67 16.93
C ALA A 237 -8.74 -17.14 16.91
N MET A 238 -7.77 -16.24 17.11
CA MET A 238 -6.32 -16.48 17.04
C MET A 238 -5.71 -16.74 18.43
N ASP A 239 -6.16 -17.77 19.15
CA ASP A 239 -5.80 -18.03 20.56
C ASP A 239 -4.28 -17.95 20.90
N ASP A 240 -3.38 -18.34 19.98
CA ASP A 240 -1.93 -18.40 20.26
C ASP A 240 -1.06 -17.38 19.47
N ASN A 241 -1.61 -16.65 18.48
CA ASN A 241 -0.82 -15.81 17.55
C ASN A 241 -1.18 -14.31 17.56
N GLN A 242 -2.13 -13.86 18.39
CA GLN A 242 -2.55 -12.46 18.46
C GLN A 242 -1.39 -11.49 18.74
N GLN A 243 -0.55 -11.82 19.72
CA GLN A 243 0.56 -10.95 20.14
C GLN A 243 1.57 -10.75 19.02
N GLU A 244 1.95 -11.83 18.32
CA GLU A 244 2.88 -11.78 17.20
C GLU A 244 2.29 -10.98 16.03
N TYR A 245 1.01 -11.19 15.72
CA TYR A 245 0.30 -10.41 14.70
C TYR A 245 0.30 -8.90 15.02
N LEU A 246 0.00 -8.53 16.26
CA LEU A 246 -0.02 -7.13 16.68
C LEU A 246 1.36 -6.47 16.63
N ILE A 247 2.41 -7.22 16.99
CA ILE A 247 3.81 -6.76 16.86
C ILE A 247 4.13 -6.51 15.38
N ASN A 248 3.88 -7.49 14.51
CA ASN A 248 4.15 -7.35 13.07
C ASN A 248 3.35 -6.19 12.46
N LEU A 249 2.09 -6.01 12.87
CA LEU A 249 1.26 -4.91 12.43
C LEU A 249 1.84 -3.55 12.83
N ILE A 250 2.25 -3.38 14.09
CA ILE A 250 2.85 -2.12 14.54
C ILE A 250 4.20 -1.84 13.87
N ASP A 251 5.02 -2.88 13.68
CA ASP A 251 6.28 -2.75 12.94
C ASP A 251 6.03 -2.33 11.49
N PHE A 252 5.02 -2.90 10.83
CA PHE A 252 4.60 -2.49 9.48
C PHE A 252 4.15 -1.04 9.44
N LEU A 253 3.27 -0.62 10.35
CA LEU A 253 2.74 0.75 10.39
C LEU A 253 3.85 1.78 10.63
N LEU A 254 4.76 1.49 11.56
CA LEU A 254 5.90 2.35 11.86
C LEU A 254 6.88 2.42 10.69
N ALA A 255 7.16 1.27 10.05
CA ALA A 255 8.04 1.20 8.89
C ALA A 255 7.43 1.96 7.71
N TRP A 256 6.14 1.77 7.42
CA TRP A 256 5.46 2.47 6.33
C TRP A 256 5.49 3.98 6.56
N LEU A 257 5.06 4.45 7.74
CA LEU A 257 5.07 5.88 8.08
C LEU A 257 6.48 6.48 7.96
N SER A 258 7.48 5.81 8.54
CA SER A 258 8.86 6.29 8.49
C SER A 258 9.38 6.41 7.06
N ASN A 259 9.13 5.40 6.22
CA ASN A 259 9.58 5.40 4.83
C ASN A 259 8.80 6.39 3.97
N HIS A 260 7.50 6.56 4.24
CA HIS A 260 6.66 7.54 3.55
C HIS A 260 7.17 8.96 3.82
N ILE A 261 7.39 9.34 5.08
CA ILE A 261 7.92 10.66 5.43
C ILE A 261 9.26 10.94 4.76
N LEU A 262 10.18 9.97 4.84
CA LEU A 262 11.54 10.13 4.30
C LEU A 262 11.57 10.16 2.76
N GLY A 263 10.72 9.36 2.12
CA GLY A 263 10.69 9.17 0.66
C GLY A 263 9.73 10.09 -0.10
N SER A 264 8.70 10.62 0.57
CA SER A 264 7.59 11.36 -0.04
C SER A 264 7.43 12.74 0.60
N ASP A 265 7.02 12.83 1.86
CA ASP A 265 6.51 14.08 2.47
C ASP A 265 7.60 15.16 2.56
N LYS A 266 8.85 14.75 2.81
CA LYS A 266 9.99 15.67 2.79
C LYS A 266 10.17 16.38 1.45
N LYS A 267 9.79 15.75 0.34
CA LYS A 267 9.87 16.34 -1.01
C LYS A 267 8.89 17.50 -1.17
N ILE A 268 7.76 17.51 -0.45
CA ILE A 268 6.83 18.65 -0.42
C ILE A 268 7.53 19.86 0.21
N GLY A 269 8.20 19.64 1.35
CA GLY A 269 8.99 20.68 2.02
C GLY A 269 10.13 21.21 1.14
N ASP A 270 10.83 20.33 0.42
CA ASP A 270 11.85 20.72 -0.58
C ASP A 270 11.25 21.54 -1.72
N TYR A 271 10.07 21.16 -2.22
CA TYR A 271 9.37 21.88 -3.27
C TYR A 271 8.97 23.30 -2.84
N ILE A 272 8.37 23.46 -1.65
CA ILE A 272 8.02 24.77 -1.09
C ILE A 272 9.24 25.68 -0.98
N ARG A 273 10.36 25.13 -0.46
CA ARG A 273 11.64 25.88 -0.34
C ARG A 273 12.18 26.32 -1.69
N THR A 274 12.15 25.44 -2.70
CA THR A 274 12.71 25.72 -4.03
C THR A 274 11.86 26.70 -4.84
N GLN A 275 10.54 26.71 -4.65
CA GLN A 275 9.63 27.65 -5.30
C GLN A 275 9.52 29.01 -4.59
N HIS A 276 10.23 29.20 -3.47
CA HIS A 276 10.11 30.39 -2.61
C HIS A 276 8.66 30.69 -2.19
N LEU A 277 7.82 29.65 -2.07
CA LEU A 277 6.46 29.80 -1.56
C LEU A 277 6.56 30.21 -0.09
N SER A 278 5.90 31.31 0.27
CA SER A 278 5.98 31.84 1.63
C SER A 278 5.01 31.11 2.54
N ALA A 279 5.26 31.14 3.86
CA ALA A 279 4.30 30.67 4.87
C ALA A 279 2.99 31.48 4.91
N THR A 280 2.84 32.51 4.07
CA THR A 280 1.59 33.25 3.84
C THR A 280 0.79 32.73 2.64
N ASP A 281 1.37 31.82 1.84
CA ASP A 281 0.74 31.15 0.69
C ASP A 281 0.29 29.71 1.03
N ILE A 282 0.49 29.29 2.29
CA ILE A 282 0.16 27.99 2.90
C ILE A 282 -0.67 28.29 4.14
#